data_AF-I4GR68-F1
#
_entry.id   AF-I4GR68-F1
#
_cell.length_a   1.000
_cell.length_b   1.000
_cell.length_c   1.000
_cell.angle_alpha   90.00
_cell.angle_beta   90.00
_cell.angle_gamma   90.00
#
_symmetry.space_group_name_H-M   'P 1'
#
loop_
_entity.id
_entity.type
_entity.pdbx_description
1 polymer ?
#
loop_
_entity_poly.entity_id
_entity_poly.type
_entity_poly.pdbx_seq_one_letter_code
_entity_poly.pdbx_strand_id
1 'polypeptide(L)'
;MIMPDISPQEIQSLRNIFKSLIGIKIDWLSIPDQALKGFEPSQVAVIVNTLLDGVLPQIQLISNYQNQEKIKNLGLEKSPSQIGERESYPDYIHISGKRVELKGLFVDNKTLQLKRPPTPREPSARLKENITIDSIDAEKDVLLIAAIQLQEENGFCSPFIVDIEVFSMIDCIRARDQRLIETGGKWIDNVPKVISNNGRKKQRAGETLADNDYEKDTNFGKLKRIPYPPLQDFLTKWT
;
A
#
# COMPACT_ATOMS: atom_id res chain seq x y z
N MET A 1 30.44 -1.83 1.64
CA MET A 1 29.90 -3.19 1.49
C MET A 1 28.53 -3.02 0.86
N ILE A 2 28.27 -3.58 -0.33
CA ILE A 2 26.91 -3.56 -0.89
C ILE A 2 26.11 -4.56 -0.05
N MET A 3 25.12 -4.07 0.71
CA MET A 3 24.21 -4.96 1.43
C MET A 3 23.38 -5.73 0.39
N PRO A 4 23.30 -7.08 0.46
CA PRO A 4 22.44 -7.84 -0.44
C PRO A 4 20.97 -7.40 -0.36
N ASP A 5 20.20 -7.68 -1.41
CA ASP A 5 18.75 -7.52 -1.35
C ASP A 5 18.13 -8.75 -0.68
N ILE A 6 16.92 -8.59 -0.12
CA ILE A 6 16.13 -9.70 0.42
C ILE A 6 15.95 -10.81 -0.61
N SER A 7 16.14 -12.07 -0.19
CA SER A 7 16.08 -13.19 -1.11
C SER A 7 14.64 -13.57 -1.49
N PRO A 8 14.41 -14.14 -2.70
CA PRO A 8 13.09 -14.66 -3.08
C PRO A 8 12.54 -15.71 -2.11
N GLN A 9 13.42 -16.51 -1.49
CA GLN A 9 13.04 -17.52 -0.50
C GLN A 9 12.48 -16.88 0.78
N GLU A 10 13.08 -15.79 1.25
CA GLU A 10 12.60 -15.05 2.41
C GLU A 10 11.26 -14.37 2.14
N ILE A 11 11.09 -13.76 0.96
CA ILE A 11 9.79 -13.21 0.51
C ILE A 11 8.74 -14.33 0.48
N GLN A 12 9.07 -15.49 -0.09
CA GLN A 12 8.14 -16.62 -0.16
C GLN A 12 7.77 -17.17 1.23
N SER A 13 8.71 -17.18 2.17
CA SER A 13 8.46 -17.56 3.56
C SER A 13 7.45 -16.61 4.22
N LEU A 14 7.68 -15.29 4.12
CA LEU A 14 6.75 -14.27 4.62
C LEU A 14 5.37 -14.36 3.95
N ARG A 15 5.32 -14.56 2.63
CA ARG A 15 4.07 -14.78 1.90
C ARG A 15 3.29 -15.97 2.45
N ASN A 16 3.95 -17.08 2.76
CA ASN A 16 3.30 -18.26 3.33
C ASN A 16 2.77 -18.01 4.74
N ILE A 17 3.49 -17.22 5.55
CA ILE A 17 3.04 -16.83 6.90
C ILE A 17 1.80 -15.94 6.80
N PHE A 18 1.88 -14.85 6.03
CA PHE A 18 0.77 -13.90 5.97
C PHE A 18 -0.46 -14.48 5.29
N LYS A 19 -0.37 -15.57 4.52
CA LYS A 19 -1.53 -16.22 3.85
C LYS A 19 -2.64 -16.60 4.82
N SER A 20 -2.31 -16.80 6.10
CA SER A 20 -3.30 -17.04 7.15
C SER A 20 -4.26 -15.86 7.38
N LEU A 21 -3.90 -14.65 6.93
CA LEU A 21 -4.74 -13.45 6.97
C LEU A 21 -5.91 -13.53 5.97
N ILE A 22 -5.80 -14.32 4.91
CA ILE A 22 -6.86 -14.44 3.90
C ILE A 22 -8.11 -15.07 4.52
N GLY A 23 -9.25 -14.45 4.27
CA GLY A 23 -10.55 -14.83 4.80
C GLY A 23 -10.84 -14.29 6.20
N ILE A 24 -9.94 -13.51 6.80
CA ILE A 24 -10.24 -12.83 8.06
C ILE A 24 -11.28 -11.73 7.80
N LYS A 25 -12.41 -11.85 8.51
CA LYS A 25 -13.42 -10.82 8.66
C LYS A 25 -12.95 -9.78 9.68
N ILE A 26 -13.06 -8.50 9.34
CA ILE A 26 -12.93 -7.38 10.27
C ILE A 26 -14.32 -7.08 10.82
N ASP A 27 -14.68 -7.72 11.93
CA ASP A 27 -16.05 -7.78 12.43
C ASP A 27 -16.53 -6.51 13.19
N TRP A 28 -15.64 -5.56 13.52
CA TRP A 28 -16.06 -4.29 14.17
C TRP A 28 -16.50 -3.22 13.17
N LEU A 29 -16.27 -3.42 11.87
CA LEU A 29 -16.94 -2.63 10.85
C LEU A 29 -18.05 -3.48 10.23
N SER A 30 -19.27 -3.16 10.62
CA SER A 30 -20.47 -3.80 10.10
C SER A 30 -21.46 -2.69 9.72
N ILE A 31 -21.66 -2.52 8.43
CA ILE A 31 -22.49 -1.45 7.86
C ILE A 31 -23.77 -2.09 7.33
N PRO A 32 -24.97 -1.63 7.73
CA PRO A 32 -26.22 -2.09 7.10
C PRO A 32 -26.16 -1.89 5.59
N ASP A 33 -26.56 -2.89 4.82
CA ASP A 33 -26.56 -2.87 3.35
C ASP A 33 -27.24 -1.62 2.76
N GLN A 34 -28.35 -1.19 3.38
CA GLN A 34 -29.12 0.00 3.00
C GLN A 34 -28.31 1.29 3.14
N ALA A 35 -27.38 1.35 4.10
CA ALA A 35 -26.55 2.53 4.35
C ALA A 35 -25.41 2.66 3.32
N LEU A 36 -25.04 1.59 2.61
CA LEU A 36 -23.94 1.62 1.63
C LEU A 36 -24.15 2.63 0.50
N LYS A 37 -25.41 2.96 0.18
CA LYS A 37 -25.76 3.98 -0.83
C LYS A 37 -25.26 5.38 -0.48
N GLY A 38 -24.92 5.63 0.79
CA GLY A 38 -24.33 6.88 1.25
C GLY A 38 -22.81 6.96 1.07
N PHE A 39 -22.12 5.84 0.84
CA PHE A 39 -20.65 5.77 0.85
C PHE A 39 -20.07 5.51 -0.53
N GLU A 40 -19.09 6.32 -0.92
CA GLU A 40 -18.20 5.98 -2.04
C GLU A 40 -17.21 4.88 -1.60
N PRO A 41 -16.79 3.97 -2.51
CA PRO A 41 -15.79 2.95 -2.22
C PRO A 41 -14.53 3.52 -1.55
N SER A 42 -14.05 4.69 -1.98
CA SER A 42 -12.86 5.32 -1.39
C SER A 42 -13.06 5.78 0.05
N GLN A 43 -14.28 6.11 0.46
CA GLN A 43 -14.55 6.50 1.85
C GLN A 43 -14.49 5.28 2.77
N VAL A 44 -15.08 4.17 2.34
CA VAL A 44 -14.97 2.89 3.05
C VAL A 44 -13.51 2.45 3.11
N ALA A 45 -12.78 2.55 2.00
CA ALA A 45 -11.35 2.22 1.93
C ALA A 45 -10.52 2.94 3.00
N VAL A 46 -10.76 4.25 3.20
CA VAL A 46 -10.06 5.03 4.23
C VAL A 46 -10.37 4.49 5.62
N ILE A 47 -11.65 4.28 5.95
CA ILE A 47 -12.08 3.77 7.27
C ILE A 47 -11.41 2.41 7.54
N VAL A 48 -11.51 1.49 6.59
CA VAL A 48 -10.99 0.13 6.70
C VAL A 48 -9.48 0.12 6.83
N ASN A 49 -8.76 0.89 6.01
CA ASN A 49 -7.30 0.92 6.04
C ASN A 49 -6.77 1.54 7.35
N THR A 50 -7.42 2.59 7.86
CA THR A 50 -7.07 3.17 9.16
C THR A 50 -7.25 2.17 10.31
N LEU A 51 -8.35 1.42 10.30
CA LEU A 51 -8.58 0.36 11.29
C LEU A 51 -7.54 -0.76 11.16
N LEU A 52 -7.27 -1.23 9.94
CA LEU A 52 -6.31 -2.31 9.71
C LEU A 52 -4.91 -1.91 10.20
N ASP A 53 -4.43 -0.71 9.88
CA ASP A 53 -3.09 -0.26 10.27
C ASP A 53 -2.90 -0.24 11.81
N GLY A 54 -3.87 0.34 12.52
CA GLY A 54 -3.81 0.43 13.99
C GLY A 54 -3.92 -0.93 14.67
N VAL A 55 -4.65 -1.88 14.06
CA VAL A 55 -5.09 -3.08 14.75
C VAL A 55 -4.34 -4.35 14.32
N LEU A 56 -3.71 -4.39 13.15
CA LEU A 56 -2.95 -5.56 12.68
C LEU A 56 -1.90 -6.12 13.69
N PRO A 57 -1.14 -5.31 14.46
CA PRO A 57 -0.25 -5.86 15.50
C PRO A 57 -1.00 -6.55 16.63
N GLN A 58 -2.19 -6.06 16.93
CA GLN A 58 -3.03 -6.57 17.99
C GLN A 58 -4.10 -7.52 17.44
N ILE A 59 -3.90 -8.08 16.24
CA ILE A 59 -4.93 -8.84 15.53
C ILE A 59 -5.44 -10.05 16.36
N GLN A 60 -4.63 -10.55 17.29
CA GLN A 60 -5.02 -11.60 18.24
C GLN A 60 -6.12 -11.16 19.23
N LEU A 61 -6.10 -9.91 19.69
CA LEU A 61 -7.02 -9.38 20.71
C LEU A 61 -8.44 -9.15 20.18
N ILE A 62 -8.59 -9.17 18.87
CA ILE A 62 -9.69 -8.55 18.17
C ILE A 62 -10.33 -9.50 17.16
N SER A 63 -9.69 -10.63 16.90
CA SER A 63 -10.27 -11.68 16.07
C SER A 63 -11.19 -12.60 16.89
N ASN A 64 -12.31 -13.02 16.30
CA ASN A 64 -13.15 -14.06 16.87
C ASN A 64 -12.35 -15.37 17.13
N TYR A 65 -12.86 -16.25 17.99
CA TYR A 65 -12.15 -17.48 18.40
C TYR A 65 -11.68 -18.35 17.22
N GLN A 66 -12.38 -18.30 16.07
CA GLN A 66 -12.02 -19.02 14.85
C GLN A 66 -10.80 -18.41 14.12
N ASN A 67 -10.60 -17.10 14.22
CA ASN A 67 -9.50 -16.40 13.59
C ASN A 67 -8.24 -16.39 14.47
N GLN A 68 -8.36 -16.50 15.80
CA GLN A 68 -7.24 -16.47 16.75
C GLN A 68 -6.17 -17.54 16.45
N GLU A 69 -6.59 -18.76 16.13
CA GLU A 69 -5.66 -19.85 15.79
C GLU A 69 -4.92 -19.60 14.46
N LYS A 70 -5.56 -18.95 13.48
CA LYS A 70 -4.93 -18.62 12.19
C LYS A 70 -3.81 -17.58 12.35
N ILE A 71 -3.96 -16.66 13.30
CA ILE A 71 -3.11 -15.47 13.44
C ILE A 71 -2.09 -15.57 14.58
N LYS A 72 -2.16 -16.63 15.38
CA LYS A 72 -1.26 -16.89 16.51
C LYS A 72 0.23 -16.81 16.12
N ASN A 73 0.54 -17.22 14.89
CA ASN A 73 1.91 -17.32 14.38
C ASN A 73 2.28 -16.21 13.38
N LEU A 74 1.54 -15.10 13.32
CA LEU A 74 1.89 -13.98 12.42
C LEU A 74 3.19 -13.28 12.82
N GLY A 75 3.51 -13.27 14.12
CA GLY A 75 4.76 -12.72 14.64
C GLY A 75 5.03 -11.26 14.24
N LEU A 76 3.99 -10.42 14.15
CA LEU A 76 4.12 -8.99 13.86
C LEU A 76 4.02 -8.16 15.13
N GLU A 77 4.93 -7.21 15.28
CA GLU A 77 4.90 -6.18 16.32
C GLU A 77 4.98 -4.79 15.67
N LYS A 78 4.40 -3.75 16.28
CA LYS A 78 4.59 -2.37 15.78
C LYS A 78 6.07 -2.02 15.82
N SER A 79 6.55 -1.38 14.76
CA SER A 79 7.90 -0.82 14.75
C SER A 79 8.03 0.23 15.86
N PRO A 80 9.15 0.28 16.61
CA PRO A 80 9.35 1.28 17.65
C PRO A 80 9.22 2.71 17.09
N SER A 81 8.30 3.49 17.63
CA SER A 81 8.16 4.91 17.32
C SER A 81 8.86 5.76 18.38
N GLN A 82 9.58 6.81 17.97
CA GLN A 82 10.04 7.82 18.92
C GLN A 82 8.86 8.69 19.38
N ILE A 83 8.84 9.05 20.67
CA ILE A 83 7.80 9.94 21.23
C ILE A 83 7.83 11.27 20.48
N GLY A 84 6.71 11.64 19.85
CA GLY A 84 6.57 12.88 19.07
C GLY A 84 6.57 12.70 17.56
N GLU A 85 6.93 11.52 17.05
CA GLU A 85 6.76 11.19 15.63
C GLU A 85 5.32 10.77 15.35
N ARG A 86 4.67 11.42 14.38
CA ARG A 86 3.28 11.12 13.99
C ARG A 86 3.13 9.77 13.29
N GLU A 87 4.16 9.30 12.60
CA GLU A 87 4.16 8.07 11.82
C GLU A 87 5.58 7.49 11.79
N SER A 88 5.75 6.21 12.13
CA SER A 88 7.01 5.49 11.98
C SER A 88 7.06 4.75 10.63
N TYR A 89 8.26 4.56 10.09
CA TYR A 89 8.54 3.63 9.00
C TYR A 89 9.61 2.63 9.46
N PRO A 90 9.44 1.32 9.23
CA PRO A 90 8.26 0.67 8.65
C PRO A 90 7.10 0.62 9.65
N ASP A 91 5.93 0.16 9.22
CA ASP A 91 4.79 -0.04 10.12
C ASP A 91 5.05 -1.13 11.20
N TYR A 92 5.72 -2.23 10.83
CA TYR A 92 5.90 -3.41 11.69
C TYR A 92 7.29 -4.05 11.60
N ILE A 93 7.60 -4.86 12.62
CA ILE A 93 8.73 -5.79 12.64
C ILE A 93 8.18 -7.21 12.81
N HIS A 94 8.62 -8.12 11.96
CA HIS A 94 8.31 -9.55 12.05
C HIS A 94 9.33 -10.26 12.95
N ILE A 95 8.94 -11.33 13.65
CA ILE A 95 9.81 -12.14 14.53
C ILE A 95 11.09 -12.67 13.86
N SER A 96 11.11 -12.78 12.53
CA SER A 96 12.31 -13.12 11.77
C SER A 96 13.30 -11.96 11.58
N GLY A 97 13.01 -10.79 12.16
CA GLY A 97 13.77 -9.54 11.99
C GLY A 97 13.46 -8.77 10.70
N LYS A 98 12.48 -9.20 9.90
CA LYS A 98 12.06 -8.51 8.68
C LYS A 98 11.18 -7.30 9.02
N ARG A 99 11.32 -6.24 8.24
CA ARG A 99 10.66 -4.93 8.44
C ARG A 99 9.52 -4.83 7.43
N VAL A 100 8.30 -4.57 7.87
CA VAL A 100 7.10 -4.71 7.04
C VAL A 100 6.34 -3.40 6.98
N GLU A 101 6.24 -2.82 5.78
CA GLU A 101 5.34 -1.71 5.47
C GLU A 101 4.02 -2.25 4.93
N LEU A 102 2.89 -1.82 5.49
CA LEU A 102 1.56 -2.25 5.07
C LEU A 102 0.91 -1.22 4.14
N LYS A 103 0.26 -1.72 3.10
CA LYS A 103 -0.68 -0.95 2.29
C LYS A 103 -1.97 -1.74 2.09
N GLY A 104 -3.10 -1.15 2.48
CA GLY A 104 -4.41 -1.69 2.18
C GLY A 104 -4.86 -1.36 0.76
N LEU A 105 -5.23 -2.38 0.00
CA LEU A 105 -5.85 -2.28 -1.31
C LEU A 105 -7.35 -2.53 -1.17
N PHE A 106 -8.17 -1.49 -1.24
CA PHE A 106 -9.62 -1.68 -1.23
C PHE A 106 -10.11 -2.16 -2.59
N VAL A 107 -10.76 -3.32 -2.60
CA VAL A 107 -11.36 -3.96 -3.75
C VAL A 107 -12.85 -3.68 -3.73
N ASP A 108 -13.35 -3.08 -4.81
CA ASP A 108 -14.78 -2.81 -4.95
C ASP A 108 -15.56 -4.12 -5.16
N ASN A 109 -16.61 -4.31 -4.37
CA ASN A 109 -17.56 -5.40 -4.59
C ASN A 109 -18.72 -4.86 -5.43
N LYS A 110 -18.73 -5.20 -6.72
CA LYS A 110 -19.72 -4.68 -7.68
C LYS A 110 -21.15 -5.14 -7.39
N THR A 111 -21.34 -6.19 -6.58
CA THR A 111 -22.69 -6.64 -6.17
C THR A 111 -23.30 -5.74 -5.10
N LEU A 112 -22.48 -4.97 -4.37
CA LEU A 112 -22.94 -4.06 -3.33
C LEU A 112 -23.39 -2.71 -3.91
N GLN A 113 -24.41 -2.11 -3.30
CA GLN A 113 -25.01 -0.85 -3.73
C GLN A 113 -24.29 0.36 -3.12
N LEU A 114 -22.99 0.50 -3.38
CA LEU A 114 -22.19 1.67 -3.00
C LEU A 114 -22.50 2.89 -3.88
N LYS A 115 -22.31 4.10 -3.32
CA LYS A 115 -22.39 5.35 -4.07
C LYS A 115 -21.30 5.38 -5.13
N ARG A 116 -21.69 5.42 -6.41
CA ARG A 116 -20.72 5.48 -7.52
C ARG A 116 -20.24 6.92 -7.71
N PRO A 117 -18.92 7.18 -7.71
CA PRO A 117 -18.41 8.51 -7.99
C PRO A 117 -18.70 8.88 -9.46
N PRO A 118 -18.83 10.18 -9.78
CA PRO A 118 -19.11 10.63 -11.16
C PRO A 118 -17.99 10.26 -12.14
N THR A 119 -16.76 10.09 -11.62
CA THR A 119 -15.59 9.64 -12.37
C THR A 119 -14.92 8.49 -11.62
N PRO A 120 -14.53 7.40 -12.30
CA PRO A 120 -13.72 6.35 -11.70
C PRO A 120 -12.44 6.93 -11.10
N ARG A 121 -12.19 6.63 -9.82
CA ARG A 121 -10.98 7.06 -9.14
C ARG A 121 -9.92 5.98 -9.26
N GLU A 122 -8.68 6.41 -9.50
CA GLU A 122 -7.53 5.52 -9.41
C GLU A 122 -7.27 5.15 -7.94
N PRO A 123 -6.89 3.89 -7.63
CA PRO A 123 -6.44 3.51 -6.30
C PRO A 123 -5.37 4.45 -5.77
N SER A 124 -5.55 4.91 -4.53
CA SER A 124 -4.71 5.95 -3.92
C SER A 124 -3.60 5.40 -3.03
N ALA A 125 -3.47 4.08 -2.87
CA ALA A 125 -2.39 3.49 -2.07
C ALA A 125 -1.02 3.93 -2.61
N ARG A 126 -0.12 4.37 -1.72
CA ARG A 126 1.20 4.91 -2.09
C ARG A 126 2.29 4.46 -1.15
N LEU A 127 3.50 4.29 -1.68
CA LEU A 127 4.73 4.43 -0.90
C LEU A 127 4.96 5.93 -0.63
N LYS A 128 5.31 6.27 0.62
CA LYS A 128 5.50 7.68 1.00
C LYS A 128 6.72 8.27 0.28
N GLU A 129 6.65 9.57 -0.02
CA GLU A 129 7.69 10.30 -0.76
C GLU A 129 9.03 10.35 0.00
N ASN A 130 8.98 10.37 1.33
CA ASN A 130 10.15 10.42 2.22
C ASN A 130 10.83 9.05 2.42
N ILE A 131 10.26 7.97 1.90
CA ILE A 131 10.92 6.66 1.88
C ILE A 131 11.76 6.57 0.62
N THR A 132 13.06 6.81 0.77
CA THR A 132 14.08 6.77 -0.30
C THR A 132 14.93 5.52 -0.18
N ILE A 133 15.78 5.26 -1.17
CA ILE A 133 16.74 4.16 -1.14
C ILE A 133 17.61 4.15 0.13
N ASP A 134 17.93 5.33 0.66
CA ASP A 134 18.75 5.49 1.88
C ASP A 134 17.99 5.17 3.18
N SER A 135 16.65 5.19 3.14
CA SER A 135 15.79 4.88 4.30
C SER A 135 15.49 3.38 4.45
N ILE A 136 15.79 2.60 3.42
CA ILE A 136 15.40 1.19 3.29
C ILE A 136 16.53 0.29 3.72
N ASP A 137 16.22 -0.73 4.52
CA ASP A 137 17.11 -1.87 4.71
C ASP A 137 16.83 -2.91 3.61
N ALA A 138 17.65 -2.93 2.57
CA ALA A 138 17.42 -3.76 1.37
C ALA A 138 17.31 -5.27 1.68
N GLU A 139 17.94 -5.74 2.75
CA GLU A 139 17.88 -7.14 3.19
C GLU A 139 16.59 -7.47 3.95
N LYS A 140 15.95 -6.47 4.55
CA LYS A 140 14.90 -6.69 5.57
C LYS A 140 13.55 -6.09 5.23
N ASP A 141 13.51 -5.00 4.49
CA ASP A 141 12.29 -4.24 4.24
C ASP A 141 11.45 -4.88 3.14
N VAL A 142 10.18 -5.12 3.45
CA VAL A 142 9.18 -5.65 2.53
C VAL A 142 7.93 -4.77 2.51
N LEU A 143 7.24 -4.76 1.37
CA LEU A 143 5.90 -4.21 1.22
C LEU A 143 4.89 -5.36 1.34
N LEU A 144 4.02 -5.30 2.35
CA LEU A 144 2.84 -6.15 2.47
C LEU A 144 1.62 -5.41 1.93
N ILE A 145 0.95 -5.97 0.93
CA ILE A 145 -0.34 -5.48 0.46
C ILE A 145 -1.44 -6.42 0.94
N ALA A 146 -2.45 -5.88 1.62
CA ALA A 146 -3.66 -6.59 1.99
C ALA A 146 -4.82 -6.11 1.11
N ALA A 147 -5.37 -6.99 0.26
CA ALA A 147 -6.56 -6.69 -0.53
C ALA A 147 -7.81 -6.93 0.33
N ILE A 148 -8.66 -5.90 0.43
CA ILE A 148 -9.81 -5.90 1.34
C ILE A 148 -11.07 -5.61 0.55
N GLN A 149 -12.09 -6.44 0.72
CA GLN A 149 -13.37 -6.29 0.04
C GLN A 149 -14.51 -6.30 1.07
N LEU A 150 -15.50 -5.44 0.88
CA LEU A 150 -16.76 -5.58 1.63
C LEU A 150 -17.55 -6.77 1.11
N GLN A 151 -18.04 -7.62 2.02
CA GLN A 151 -18.95 -8.72 1.72
C GLN A 151 -20.20 -8.62 2.59
N GLU A 152 -21.34 -8.98 2.02
CA GLU A 152 -22.62 -8.97 2.70
C GLU A 152 -22.87 -10.32 3.40
N GLU A 153 -23.25 -10.27 4.66
CA GLU A 153 -23.74 -11.38 5.45
C GLU A 153 -24.95 -10.92 6.27
N ASN A 154 -26.11 -11.54 6.06
CA ASN A 154 -27.34 -11.27 6.82
C ASN A 154 -27.77 -9.78 6.83
N GLY A 155 -27.68 -9.08 5.69
CA GLY A 155 -28.04 -7.65 5.58
C GLY A 155 -27.00 -6.68 6.13
N PHE A 156 -25.83 -7.17 6.56
CA PHE A 156 -24.71 -6.35 7.01
C PHE A 156 -23.49 -6.58 6.15
N CYS A 157 -22.74 -5.53 5.89
CA CYS A 157 -21.54 -5.56 5.09
C CYS A 157 -20.31 -5.34 5.96
N SER A 158 -19.38 -6.30 5.92
CA SER A 158 -18.12 -6.26 6.66
C SER A 158 -16.91 -6.41 5.73
N PRO A 159 -15.75 -5.83 6.08
CA PRO A 159 -14.52 -6.02 5.33
C PRO A 159 -13.93 -7.41 5.55
N PHE A 160 -13.45 -8.02 4.48
CA PHE A 160 -12.69 -9.27 4.49
C PHE A 160 -11.36 -9.07 3.78
N ILE A 161 -10.30 -9.62 4.34
CA ILE A 161 -9.03 -9.77 3.62
C ILE A 161 -9.23 -10.86 2.57
N VAL A 162 -9.29 -10.49 1.29
CA VAL A 162 -9.55 -11.42 0.18
C VAL A 162 -8.27 -11.89 -0.51
N ASP A 163 -7.18 -11.17 -0.32
CA ASP A 163 -5.87 -11.51 -0.85
C ASP A 163 -4.77 -10.80 -0.10
N ILE A 164 -3.56 -11.28 -0.28
CA ILE A 164 -2.37 -10.61 0.21
C ILE A 164 -1.21 -10.84 -0.76
N GLU A 165 -0.23 -9.96 -0.71
CA GLU A 165 1.05 -10.21 -1.36
C GLU A 165 2.20 -9.49 -0.64
N VAL A 166 3.39 -10.07 -0.69
CA VAL A 166 4.64 -9.55 -0.13
C VAL A 166 5.61 -9.27 -1.27
N PHE A 167 6.16 -8.07 -1.29
CA PHE A 167 7.13 -7.62 -2.28
C PHE A 167 8.41 -7.14 -1.61
N SER A 168 9.52 -7.27 -2.32
CA SER A 168 10.77 -6.57 -2.00
C SER A 168 10.52 -5.06 -1.98
N MET A 169 10.77 -4.38 -0.86
CA MET A 169 10.61 -2.93 -0.79
C MET A 169 11.63 -2.24 -1.67
N ILE A 170 12.88 -2.74 -1.69
CA ILE A 170 13.95 -2.16 -2.49
C ILE A 170 13.63 -2.22 -4.00
N ASP A 171 13.04 -3.31 -4.49
CA ASP A 171 12.63 -3.40 -5.90
C ASP A 171 11.49 -2.46 -6.23
N CYS A 172 10.50 -2.32 -5.33
CA CYS A 172 9.42 -1.35 -5.50
C CYS A 172 9.97 0.08 -5.61
N ILE A 173 10.97 0.41 -4.80
CA ILE A 173 11.52 1.77 -4.70
C ILE A 173 12.45 2.06 -5.88
N ARG A 174 13.29 1.11 -6.28
CA ARG A 174 14.07 1.21 -7.52
C ARG A 174 13.16 1.41 -8.73
N ALA A 175 12.08 0.62 -8.87
CA ALA A 175 11.14 0.79 -9.98
C ALA A 175 10.41 2.15 -9.94
N ARG A 176 10.00 2.61 -8.75
CA ARG A 176 9.36 3.92 -8.56
C ARG A 176 10.27 5.07 -8.99
N ASP A 177 11.53 5.02 -8.55
CA ASP A 177 12.50 6.08 -8.78
C ASP A 177 13.00 6.06 -10.23
N GLN A 178 13.23 4.88 -10.79
CA GLN A 178 13.55 4.69 -12.20
C GLN A 178 12.47 5.30 -13.11
N ARG A 179 11.20 5.05 -12.80
CA ARG A 179 10.07 5.66 -13.53
C ARG A 179 10.08 7.19 -13.49
N LEU A 180 10.47 7.79 -12.36
CA LEU A 180 10.60 9.24 -12.28
C LEU A 180 11.65 9.75 -13.28
N ILE A 181 12.80 9.09 -13.35
CA ILE A 181 13.90 9.46 -14.26
C ILE A 181 13.49 9.24 -15.73
N GLU A 182 12.90 8.09 -16.05
CA GLU A 182 12.48 7.73 -17.41
C GLU A 182 11.41 8.67 -17.99
N THR A 183 10.58 9.25 -17.12
CA THR A 183 9.58 10.25 -17.52
C THR A 183 10.16 11.67 -17.61
N GLY A 184 11.49 11.81 -17.53
CA GLY A 184 12.20 13.08 -17.53
C GLY A 184 12.06 13.87 -16.24
N GLY A 185 11.49 13.27 -15.19
CA GLY A 185 11.40 13.83 -13.86
C GLY A 185 12.73 13.73 -13.10
N LYS A 186 12.81 14.43 -11.97
CA LYS A 186 13.98 14.48 -11.11
C LYS A 186 13.60 14.89 -9.69
N TRP A 187 14.52 14.69 -8.75
CA TRP A 187 14.42 15.23 -7.40
C TRP A 187 14.93 16.67 -7.37
N ILE A 188 14.17 17.58 -6.79
CA ILE A 188 14.59 18.97 -6.50
C ILE A 188 14.24 19.23 -5.04
N ASP A 189 15.24 19.56 -4.23
CA ASP A 189 15.08 19.78 -2.78
C ASP A 189 14.36 18.62 -2.07
N ASN A 190 14.74 17.37 -2.37
CA ASN A 190 14.10 16.14 -1.89
C ASN A 190 12.61 15.97 -2.26
N VAL A 191 12.10 16.75 -3.22
CA VAL A 191 10.75 16.60 -3.76
C VAL A 191 10.81 15.98 -5.15
N PRO A 192 10.09 14.88 -5.41
CA PRO A 192 10.00 14.30 -6.74
C PRO A 192 9.18 15.23 -7.65
N LYS A 193 9.78 15.66 -8.76
CA LYS A 193 9.14 16.55 -9.73
C LYS A 193 9.15 15.97 -11.14
N VAL A 194 8.07 16.24 -11.87
CA VAL A 194 7.90 15.88 -13.28
C VAL A 194 7.84 17.14 -14.14
N ILE A 195 8.10 16.99 -15.43
CA ILE A 195 8.07 18.11 -16.38
C ILE A 195 6.64 18.67 -16.45
N SER A 196 6.50 19.95 -16.11
CA SER A 196 5.25 20.70 -16.19
C SER A 196 4.77 20.87 -17.63
N ASN A 197 3.53 21.31 -17.84
CA ASN A 197 3.04 21.61 -19.19
C ASN A 197 3.86 22.69 -19.91
N ASN A 198 4.39 23.68 -19.19
CA ASN A 198 5.26 24.71 -19.76
C ASN A 198 6.63 24.13 -20.11
N GLY A 199 7.20 23.32 -19.21
CA GLY A 199 8.43 22.58 -19.48
C GLY A 199 8.32 21.69 -20.71
N ARG A 200 7.20 21.00 -20.90
CA ARG A 200 6.96 20.18 -22.11
C ARG A 200 6.96 21.01 -23.39
N LYS A 201 6.46 22.26 -23.36
CA LYS A 201 6.51 23.16 -24.53
C LYS A 201 7.96 23.53 -24.86
N LYS A 202 8.75 23.92 -23.86
CA LYS A 202 10.18 24.22 -24.02
C LYS A 202 10.97 23.03 -24.52
N GLN A 203 10.74 21.85 -23.95
CA GLN A 203 11.39 20.62 -24.37
C GLN A 203 11.11 20.29 -25.84
N ARG A 204 9.85 20.48 -26.29
CA ARG A 204 9.48 20.31 -27.72
C ARG A 204 10.14 21.35 -28.63
N ALA A 205 10.47 22.53 -28.11
CA ALA A 205 11.20 23.57 -28.82
C ALA A 205 12.74 23.37 -28.78
N GLY A 206 13.23 22.32 -28.11
CA GLY A 206 14.67 22.07 -27.95
C GLY A 206 15.35 22.98 -26.93
N GLU A 207 14.58 23.68 -26.10
CA GLU A 207 15.11 24.54 -25.04
C GLU A 207 15.56 23.73 -23.82
N THR A 208 16.62 24.19 -23.16
CA THR A 208 17.07 23.63 -21.87
C THR A 208 16.06 23.94 -20.78
N LEU A 209 15.68 22.93 -20.00
CA LEU A 209 14.75 23.07 -18.88
C LEU A 209 15.46 23.58 -17.62
N ALA A 210 14.85 24.57 -16.96
CA ALA A 210 15.24 25.03 -15.64
C ALA A 210 14.31 24.43 -14.56
N ASP A 211 14.63 24.60 -13.27
CA ASP A 211 13.86 23.97 -12.18
C ASP A 211 12.40 24.46 -12.09
N ASN A 212 12.10 25.65 -12.59
CA ASN A 212 10.73 26.19 -12.69
C ASN A 212 9.89 25.55 -13.81
N ASP A 213 10.52 24.75 -14.68
CA ASP A 213 9.85 23.97 -15.71
C ASP A 213 9.32 22.63 -15.18
N TYR A 214 9.54 22.34 -13.90
CA TYR A 214 9.12 21.14 -13.21
C TYR A 214 8.06 21.44 -12.14
N GLU A 215 7.13 20.50 -11.95
CA GLU A 215 6.09 20.57 -10.93
C GLU A 215 6.10 19.31 -10.05
N LYS A 216 5.59 19.42 -8.83
CA LYS A 216 5.52 18.27 -7.91
C LYS A 216 4.76 17.11 -8.57
N ASP A 217 5.34 15.92 -8.55
CA ASP A 217 4.65 14.73 -9.03
C ASP A 217 3.63 14.24 -8.00
N THR A 218 2.38 14.67 -8.18
CA THR A 218 1.25 14.24 -7.34
C THR A 218 0.91 12.76 -7.46
N ASN A 219 1.52 12.04 -8.41
CA ASN A 219 1.38 10.60 -8.62
C ASN A 219 2.61 9.81 -8.13
N PHE A 220 3.63 10.47 -7.60
CA PHE A 220 4.80 9.79 -7.07
C PHE A 220 4.40 8.83 -5.93
N GLY A 221 4.99 7.64 -5.95
CA GLY A 221 4.73 6.60 -4.96
C GLY A 221 3.39 5.86 -5.10
N LYS A 222 2.43 6.31 -5.92
CA LYS A 222 1.19 5.55 -6.17
C LYS A 222 1.51 4.15 -6.65
N LEU A 223 1.03 3.12 -5.96
CA LEU A 223 1.40 1.72 -6.26
C LEU A 223 1.06 1.32 -7.70
N LYS A 224 -0.09 1.75 -8.22
CA LYS A 224 -0.51 1.52 -9.62
C LYS A 224 0.43 2.17 -10.66
N ARG A 225 1.26 3.13 -10.25
CA ARG A 225 2.19 3.84 -11.13
C ARG A 225 3.63 3.33 -11.00
N ILE A 226 3.93 2.40 -10.10
CA ILE A 226 5.26 1.83 -9.92
C ILE A 226 5.43 0.66 -10.92
N PRO A 227 6.31 0.74 -11.94
CA PRO A 227 6.42 -0.27 -12.98
C PRO A 227 7.22 -1.51 -12.53
N TYR A 228 6.90 -2.05 -11.35
CA TYR A 228 7.44 -3.32 -10.88
C TYR A 228 6.47 -4.46 -11.26
N PRO A 229 6.83 -5.38 -12.19
CA PRO A 229 5.88 -6.32 -12.76
C PRO A 229 5.12 -7.17 -11.74
N PRO A 230 5.74 -7.80 -10.73
CA PRO A 230 5.01 -8.59 -9.73
C PRO A 230 3.95 -7.77 -8.98
N LEU A 231 4.25 -6.51 -8.67
CA LEU A 231 3.28 -5.60 -8.05
C LEU A 231 2.13 -5.27 -9.01
N GLN A 232 2.43 -4.97 -10.28
CA GLN A 232 1.39 -4.66 -11.26
C GLN A 232 0.49 -5.86 -11.56
N ASP A 233 1.05 -7.07 -11.61
CA ASP A 233 0.28 -8.31 -11.81
C ASP A 233 -0.71 -8.52 -10.66
N PHE A 234 -0.26 -8.33 -9.41
CA PHE A 234 -1.14 -8.42 -8.24
C PHE A 234 -2.23 -7.35 -8.24
N LEU A 235 -1.90 -6.09 -8.55
CA LEU A 235 -2.87 -5.01 -8.59
C LEU A 235 -3.92 -5.23 -9.70
N THR A 236 -3.49 -5.69 -10.88
CA THR A 236 -4.36 -5.93 -12.05
C THR A 236 -5.40 -7.01 -11.78
N LYS A 237 -5.11 -7.99 -10.92
CA LYS A 237 -6.09 -8.99 -10.46
C LYS A 237 -7.35 -8.35 -9.84
N TRP A 238 -7.20 -7.17 -9.23
CA TRP A 238 -8.21 -6.55 -8.38
C TRP A 238 -8.77 -5.21 -8.91
N THR A 239 -8.23 -4.66 -10.01
CA THR A 239 -8.63 -3.35 -10.57
C THR A 239 -9.22 -3.48 -11.97
#